data_AF-A0A0H5R0W8-F1
#
_entry.id   AF-A0A0H5R0W8-F1
#
_cell.length_a   1.000
_cell.length_b   1.000
_cell.length_c   1.000
_cell.angle_alpha   90.00
_cell.angle_beta   90.00
_cell.angle_gamma   90.00
#
_symmetry.space_group_name_H-M   'P 1'
#
loop_
_entity.id
_entity.type
_entity.pdbx_description
1 polymer ?
#
loop_
_entity_poly.entity_id
_entity_poly.type
_entity_poly.pdbx_seq_one_letter_code
_entity_poly.pdbx_strand_id
1 'polypeptide(L)'
;ICDAFDDVTIAMRPLFSEKDQQKKEEFAKEFICEALPRLMSAIDKLVTKDDPKFCVGNSMSIADLTTFNMFSWLKSGRIPGLPKDCTDQFKNLTRVFETVRNHPKVVEWHTKHQPL
;
A
#
# COMPACT_ATOMS: atom_id res chain seq x y z
N ILE A 1 12.86 -0.57 -2.48
CA ILE A 1 11.45 -0.22 -2.15
C ILE A 1 10.50 -1.28 -2.67
N CYS A 2 10.53 -1.64 -3.96
CA CYS A 2 9.66 -2.69 -4.52
C CYS A 2 9.70 -3.99 -3.71
N ASP A 3 10.90 -4.58 -3.54
CA ASP A 3 11.07 -5.84 -2.82
C ASP A 3 10.62 -5.77 -1.35
N ALA A 4 10.64 -4.58 -0.73
CA ALA A 4 10.17 -4.43 0.65
C ALA A 4 8.64 -4.60 0.77
N PHE A 5 7.89 -4.42 -0.32
CA PHE A 5 6.46 -4.71 -0.34
C PHE A 5 6.16 -6.22 -0.45
N ASP A 6 7.14 -7.06 -0.79
CA ASP A 6 6.96 -8.51 -0.81
C ASP A 6 6.71 -9.02 0.61
N ASP A 7 7.41 -8.48 1.62
CA ASP A 7 7.19 -8.82 3.03
C ASP A 7 5.76 -8.46 3.48
N VAL A 8 5.22 -7.33 3.02
CA VAL A 8 3.83 -6.93 3.29
C VAL A 8 2.87 -7.92 2.63
N THR A 9 3.13 -8.30 1.38
CA THR A 9 2.32 -9.26 0.63
C THR A 9 2.32 -10.65 1.29
N ILE A 10 3.48 -11.10 1.76
CA ILE A 10 3.64 -12.35 2.50
C ILE A 10 2.84 -12.30 3.82
N ALA A 11 2.95 -11.21 4.57
CA ALA A 11 2.20 -11.00 5.81
C ALA A 11 0.67 -10.99 5.61
N MET A 12 0.20 -10.57 4.43
CA MET A 12 -1.22 -10.58 4.09
C MET A 12 -1.75 -11.94 3.65
N ARG A 13 -0.89 -12.92 3.33
CA ARG A 13 -1.31 -14.23 2.77
C ARG A 13 -2.40 -14.94 3.61
N PRO A 14 -2.33 -14.98 4.96
CA PRO A 14 -3.38 -15.62 5.77
C PRO A 14 -4.76 -14.98 5.60
N LEU A 15 -4.84 -13.68 5.29
CA LEU A 15 -6.10 -12.97 5.03
C LEU A 15 -6.86 -13.50 3.80
N PHE A 16 -6.18 -14.28 2.95
CA PHE A 16 -6.78 -14.87 1.75
C PHE A 16 -6.87 -16.39 1.83
N SER A 17 -5.90 -17.05 2.47
CA SER A 17 -5.83 -18.51 2.51
C SER A 17 -6.48 -19.17 3.72
N GLU A 18 -6.64 -18.46 4.83
CA GLU A 18 -7.28 -19.01 6.03
C GLU A 18 -8.78 -19.24 5.79
N LYS A 19 -9.26 -20.43 6.17
CA LYS A 19 -10.64 -20.89 5.97
C LYS A 19 -11.51 -20.68 7.21
N ASP A 20 -10.90 -20.75 8.39
CA ASP A 20 -11.59 -20.50 9.64
C ASP A 20 -11.82 -18.99 9.83
N GLN A 21 -13.09 -18.60 9.96
CA GLN A 21 -13.47 -17.20 10.03
C GLN A 21 -12.90 -16.50 11.27
N GLN A 22 -12.87 -17.17 12.41
CA GLN A 22 -12.35 -16.59 13.66
C GLN A 22 -10.84 -16.37 13.55
N LYS A 23 -10.08 -17.37 13.10
CA LYS A 23 -8.64 -17.24 12.89
C LYS A 23 -8.31 -16.15 11.87
N LYS A 24 -9.12 -16.04 10.82
CA LYS A 24 -8.96 -14.98 9.80
C LYS A 24 -9.13 -13.59 10.39
N GLU A 25 -10.09 -13.39 11.30
CA GLU A 25 -10.29 -12.12 12.02
C GLU A 25 -9.16 -11.83 13.01
N GLU A 26 -8.65 -12.85 13.70
CA GLU A 26 -7.48 -12.74 14.57
C GLU A 26 -6.24 -12.32 13.77
N PHE A 27 -5.98 -12.95 12.63
CA PHE A 27 -4.89 -12.55 11.72
C PHE A 27 -5.06 -11.13 11.18
N ALA A 28 -6.28 -10.70 10.84
CA ALA A 28 -6.53 -9.32 10.41
C ALA A 28 -6.14 -8.31 11.49
N LYS A 29 -6.52 -8.58 12.75
CA LYS A 29 -6.15 -7.74 13.89
C LYS A 29 -4.64 -7.70 14.11
N GLU A 30 -3.97 -8.85 14.12
CA GLU A 30 -2.51 -8.93 14.26
C GLU A 30 -1.80 -8.19 13.12
N PHE A 31 -2.27 -8.37 11.89
CA PHE A 31 -1.72 -7.67 10.73
C PHE A 31 -1.83 -6.15 10.88
N ILE A 32 -3.01 -5.63 11.25
CA ILE A 32 -3.24 -4.18 11.36
C ILE A 32 -2.49 -3.57 12.55
N CYS A 33 -2.46 -4.26 13.69
CA CYS A 33 -1.87 -3.74 14.92
C CYS A 33 -0.35 -3.88 14.96
N GLU A 34 0.22 -4.89 14.30
CA GLU A 34 1.63 -5.22 14.44
C GLU A 34 2.39 -5.24 13.11
N ALA A 35 2.00 -6.13 12.19
CA ALA A 35 2.79 -6.37 10.98
C ALA A 35 2.81 -5.17 10.03
N LEU A 36 1.64 -4.61 9.74
CA LEU A 36 1.46 -3.48 8.84
C LEU A 36 2.21 -2.23 9.36
N PRO A 37 2.01 -1.76 10.62
CA PRO A 37 2.78 -0.62 11.14
C PRO A 37 4.28 -0.84 11.12
N ARG A 38 4.76 -2.03 11.50
CA ARG A 38 6.19 -2.35 11.53
C ARG A 38 6.82 -2.29 10.14
N LEU A 39 6.24 -2.99 9.17
CA LEU A 39 6.76 -3.08 7.80
C LEU A 39 6.63 -1.73 7.07
N MET A 40 5.43 -1.15 7.08
CA MET A 40 5.17 0.09 6.34
C MET A 40 5.89 1.30 6.92
N SER A 41 6.09 1.37 8.24
CA SER A 41 6.90 2.46 8.83
C SER A 41 8.36 2.37 8.41
N ALA A 42 8.90 1.17 8.19
CA ALA A 42 10.25 1.00 7.66
C ALA A 42 10.31 1.48 6.21
N ILE A 43 9.36 1.08 5.37
CA ILE A 43 9.29 1.49 3.96
C ILE A 43 9.06 3.01 3.84
N ASP A 44 8.18 3.59 4.67
CA ASP A 44 7.89 5.03 4.68
C ASP A 44 9.13 5.88 4.99
N LYS A 45 10.05 5.35 5.81
CA LYS A 45 11.34 5.97 6.11
C LYS A 45 12.37 5.85 4.98
N LEU A 46 12.21 4.87 4.08
CA LEU A 46 13.09 4.67 2.92
C LEU A 46 12.77 5.61 1.76
N VAL A 47 11.54 6.15 1.70
CA VAL A 47 11.17 7.14 0.68
C VAL A 47 12.10 8.34 0.79
N THR A 48 12.66 8.75 -0.34
CA THR A 48 13.66 9.82 -0.45
C THR A 48 13.26 11.07 0.32
N LYS A 49 14.22 11.64 1.05
CA LYS A 49 14.04 12.90 1.80
C LYS A 49 14.28 14.14 0.93
N ASP A 50 15.05 13.99 -0.14
CA ASP A 50 15.59 15.09 -0.95
C ASP A 50 14.68 15.50 -2.13
N ASP A 51 13.83 14.59 -2.62
CA ASP A 51 12.74 14.87 -3.55
C ASP A 51 11.40 14.53 -2.87
N PRO A 52 10.52 15.53 -2.67
CA PRO A 52 9.25 15.29 -2.01
C PRO A 52 8.23 14.53 -2.87
N LYS A 53 8.46 14.24 -4.17
CA LYS A 53 7.39 13.72 -5.04
C LYS A 53 7.40 12.21 -5.24
N PHE A 54 8.58 11.59 -5.30
CA PHE A 54 8.73 10.18 -5.70
C PHE A 54 9.44 9.35 -4.63
N CYS A 55 9.29 8.03 -4.72
CA CYS A 55 9.97 7.05 -3.88
C CYS A 55 11.49 7.22 -3.92
N VAL A 56 12.06 7.40 -5.12
CA VAL A 56 13.50 7.53 -5.37
C VAL A 56 13.75 8.46 -6.56
N GLY A 57 14.86 9.22 -6.50
CA GLY A 57 15.27 10.09 -7.59
C GLY A 57 14.29 11.25 -7.85
N ASN A 58 14.33 11.80 -9.06
CA ASN A 58 13.61 13.02 -9.45
C ASN A 58 12.51 12.81 -10.50
N SER A 59 12.18 11.56 -10.78
CA SER A 59 11.17 11.17 -11.77
C SER A 59 10.42 9.93 -11.31
N MET A 60 9.17 9.76 -11.77
CA MET A 60 8.38 8.57 -11.48
C MET A 60 9.11 7.30 -11.93
N SER A 61 9.14 6.32 -11.05
CA SER A 61 9.76 5.02 -11.24
C SER A 61 8.76 3.89 -10.98
N ILE A 62 9.20 2.65 -11.19
CA ILE A 62 8.40 1.48 -10.81
C ILE A 62 8.09 1.43 -9.31
N ALA A 63 8.95 2.01 -8.45
CA ALA A 63 8.70 2.03 -7.00
C ALA A 63 7.46 2.86 -6.63
N ASP A 64 7.17 3.92 -7.38
CA ASP A 64 5.99 4.75 -7.20
C ASP A 64 4.72 4.00 -7.60
N LEU A 65 4.75 3.32 -8.74
CA LEU A 65 3.64 2.48 -9.23
C LEU A 65 3.38 1.29 -8.29
N THR A 66 4.43 0.64 -7.77
CA THR A 66 4.27 -0.44 -6.78
C THR A 66 3.65 0.08 -5.49
N THR A 67 4.07 1.26 -5.02
CA THR A 67 3.46 1.93 -3.85
C THR A 67 1.98 2.23 -4.11
N PHE A 68 1.67 2.79 -5.28
CA PHE A 68 0.31 3.10 -5.69
C PHE A 68 -0.59 1.85 -5.70
N ASN A 69 -0.11 0.74 -6.26
CA ASN A 69 -0.86 -0.51 -6.32
C ASN A 69 -1.09 -1.09 -4.91
N MET A 70 -0.06 -1.10 -4.06
CA MET A 70 -0.19 -1.60 -2.69
C MET A 70 -1.21 -0.78 -1.89
N PHE A 71 -1.12 0.55 -1.94
CA PHE A 71 -2.07 1.43 -1.27
C PHE A 71 -3.49 1.28 -1.83
N SER A 72 -3.64 1.20 -3.15
CA SER A 72 -4.94 0.97 -3.78
C SER A 72 -5.61 -0.31 -3.27
N TRP A 73 -4.82 -1.37 -3.04
CA TRP A 73 -5.34 -2.65 -2.55
C TRP A 73 -5.74 -2.59 -1.07
N LEU A 74 -4.86 -2.04 -0.22
CA LEU A 74 -5.13 -1.85 1.22
C LEU A 74 -6.32 -0.91 1.46
N LYS A 75 -6.46 0.14 0.65
CA LYS A 75 -7.55 1.13 0.74
C LYS A 75 -8.84 0.71 0.05
N SER A 76 -8.84 -0.40 -0.69
CA SER A 76 -9.99 -0.83 -1.50
C SER A 76 -11.25 -1.12 -0.68
N GLY A 77 -11.10 -1.45 0.61
CA GLY A 77 -12.18 -1.97 1.45
C GLY A 77 -12.70 -3.33 1.01
N ARG A 78 -11.97 -4.05 0.15
CA ARG A 78 -12.32 -5.38 -0.34
C ARG A 78 -11.68 -6.50 0.46
N ILE A 79 -10.70 -6.18 1.32
CA ILE A 79 -10.01 -7.16 2.15
C ILE A 79 -10.75 -7.25 3.49
N PRO A 80 -11.38 -8.39 3.82
CA PRO A 80 -12.11 -8.54 5.07
C PRO A 80 -11.23 -8.24 6.28
N GLY A 81 -11.77 -7.45 7.22
CA GLY A 81 -11.07 -7.08 8.45
C GLY A 81 -10.12 -5.88 8.33
N LEU A 82 -9.84 -5.36 7.12
CA LEU A 82 -8.94 -4.21 6.93
C LEU A 82 -9.72 -2.89 6.76
N PRO A 83 -9.50 -1.90 7.66
CA PRO A 83 -10.01 -0.54 7.50
C PRO A 83 -9.40 0.16 6.29
N LYS A 84 -10.18 1.03 5.61
CA LYS A 84 -9.72 1.78 4.42
C LYS A 84 -8.67 2.85 4.74
N ASP A 85 -8.57 3.24 6.00
CA ASP A 85 -7.66 4.23 6.55
C ASP A 85 -6.41 3.60 7.19
N CYS A 86 -6.22 2.27 7.08
CA CYS A 86 -5.10 1.56 7.72
C CYS A 86 -3.70 2.00 7.27
N THR A 87 -3.60 2.80 6.19
CA THR A 87 -2.34 3.33 5.67
C THR A 87 -2.16 4.84 5.87
N ASP A 88 -3.13 5.56 6.44
CA ASP A 88 -3.13 7.04 6.50
C ASP A 88 -2.00 7.60 7.37
N GLN A 89 -1.46 6.80 8.28
CA GLN A 89 -0.34 7.19 9.14
C GLN A 89 1.01 7.25 8.41
N PHE A 90 1.15 6.63 7.23
CA PHE A 90 2.40 6.56 6.46
C PHE A 90 2.50 7.74 5.50
N LYS A 91 2.95 8.89 6.01
CA LYS A 91 2.84 10.19 5.31
C LYS A 91 3.63 10.26 3.99
N ASN A 92 4.81 9.65 3.91
CA ASN A 92 5.64 9.72 2.70
C ASN A 92 5.04 8.85 1.60
N LEU A 93 4.63 7.64 1.94
CA LEU A 93 3.98 6.73 1.00
C LEU A 93 2.60 7.23 0.57
N THR A 94 1.83 7.85 1.48
CA THR A 94 0.55 8.51 1.14
C THR A 94 0.76 9.62 0.12
N ARG A 95 1.81 10.43 0.29
CA ARG A 95 2.17 11.47 -0.68
C ARG A 95 2.52 10.87 -2.05
N VAL A 96 3.33 9.81 -2.10
CA VAL A 96 3.64 9.11 -3.35
C VAL A 96 2.37 8.54 -4.00
N PHE A 97 1.51 7.91 -3.21
CA PHE A 97 0.21 7.39 -3.68
C PHE A 97 -0.61 8.50 -4.35
N GLU A 98 -0.75 9.66 -3.73
CA GLU A 98 -1.49 10.78 -4.31
C GLU A 98 -0.80 11.38 -5.55
N THR A 99 0.53 11.45 -5.57
CA THR A 99 1.29 11.87 -6.77
C THR A 99 0.97 10.96 -7.96
N VAL A 100 0.96 9.64 -7.75
CA VAL A 100 0.69 8.67 -8.83
C VAL A 100 -0.80 8.65 -9.20
N ARG A 101 -1.70 8.69 -8.21
CA ARG A 101 -3.15 8.70 -8.41
C ARG A 101 -3.59 9.85 -9.33
N ASN A 102 -2.95 11.01 -9.18
CA ASN A 102 -3.24 12.21 -9.96
C ASN A 102 -2.43 12.30 -11.27
N HIS A 103 -1.58 11.32 -11.59
CA HIS A 103 -0.81 11.34 -12.82
C HIS A 103 -1.72 11.16 -14.05
N PRO A 104 -1.62 12.00 -15.11
CA PRO A 104 -2.57 12.00 -16.22
C PRO A 104 -2.75 10.63 -16.89
N LYS A 105 -1.67 9.86 -17.03
CA LYS A 105 -1.73 8.51 -17.63
C LYS A 105 -2.36 7.47 -16.72
N VAL A 106 -2.24 7.62 -15.41
CA VAL A 106 -2.90 6.74 -14.43
C VAL A 106 -4.41 7.03 -14.45
N VAL A 107 -4.79 8.30 -14.41
CA VAL A 107 -6.21 8.73 -14.54
C VAL A 107 -6.81 8.26 -15.85
N GLU A 108 -6.11 8.44 -16.98
CA GLU A 108 -6.55 7.99 -18.31
C GLU A 108 -6.81 6.47 -18.32
N TRP A 109 -5.89 5.68 -17.76
CA TRP A 109 -6.03 4.23 -17.70
C TRP A 109 -7.22 3.80 -16.83
N HIS A 110 -7.35 4.37 -15.63
CA HIS A 110 -8.44 4.05 -14.71
C HIS A 110 -9.81 4.47 -15.25
N THR A 111 -9.91 5.59 -15.97
CA THR A 111 -11.15 6.00 -16.64
C THR A 111 -11.63 4.96 -17.66
N LYS A 112 -10.71 4.29 -18.34
CA LYS A 112 -11.00 3.30 -19.39
C LYS A 112 -11.23 1.88 -18.86
N HIS A 113 -10.61 1.51 -17.74
CA HIS A 113 -10.57 0.11 -17.29
C HIS A 113 -11.14 -0.12 -15.89
N GLN A 114 -10.89 0.78 -14.93
CA GLN A 114 -11.30 0.60 -13.54
C GLN A 114 -11.31 1.93 -12.79
N PRO A 115 -12.43 2.39 -12.21
CA PRO A 115 -12.46 3.63 -11.42
C PRO A 115 -11.50 3.61 -10.22
N LEU A 116 -10.91 4.78 -9.92
CA LEU A 116 -10.03 5.09 -8.78
C LEU A 116 -10.77 5.18 -7.44
#